data_AF-A0A7Z6Y0U1-F1
#
_entry.id   AF-A0A7Z6Y0U1-F1
#
_cell.length_a   1.000
_cell.length_b   1.000
_cell.length_c   1.000
_cell.angle_alpha   90.00
_cell.angle_beta   90.00
_cell.angle_gamma   90.00
#
_symmetry.space_group_name_H-M   'P 1'
#
loop_
_entity.id
_entity.type
_entity.pdbx_description
1 polymer ?
#
loop_
_entity_poly.entity_id
_entity_poly.type
_entity_poly.pdbx_seq_one_letter_code
_entity_poly.pdbx_strand_id
1 'polypeptide(L)'
;MSTMRDLLRKQWFELRERMMGQVDSHSSISLRLPGEQGMWLGKLDDLAPQAVAFSDSAEDERQTHAAIYRVRADVGAILIGGGAFAKSLVDFGGVLPILFDEQARHIGHMGSPASADRPLAHALTRGGNAAVIDGIPAVMGTTGPRMVLNAELFEKCAKAYTLAKACGTHLTLLPWWVVMVANGRLMKDEKRAAQCFAEGKIPPETRGY
;
A
#
# COMPACT_ATOMS: atom_id res chain seq x y z
N MET A 1 20.31 -12.19 -13.43
CA MET A 1 19.47 -12.00 -12.22
C MET A 1 20.03 -10.94 -11.25
N SER A 2 21.36 -10.82 -11.03
CA SER A 2 21.95 -9.79 -10.14
C SER A 2 21.48 -8.35 -10.42
N THR A 3 21.45 -7.93 -11.68
CA THR A 3 21.13 -6.55 -12.08
C THR A 3 19.74 -6.06 -11.63
N MET A 4 18.74 -6.95 -11.58
CA MET A 4 17.38 -6.58 -11.17
C MET A 4 17.28 -6.37 -9.66
N ARG A 5 17.91 -7.26 -8.88
CA ARG A 5 17.98 -7.14 -7.43
C ARG A 5 18.70 -5.86 -7.03
N ASP A 6 19.79 -5.52 -7.71
CA ASP A 6 20.56 -4.29 -7.47
C ASP A 6 19.74 -3.03 -7.82
N LEU A 7 19.00 -3.06 -8.93
CA LEU A 7 18.08 -1.98 -9.32
C LEU A 7 17.00 -1.75 -8.26
N LEU A 8 16.33 -2.82 -7.80
CA LEU A 8 15.31 -2.72 -6.77
C LEU A 8 15.89 -2.30 -5.42
N ARG A 9 17.11 -2.74 -5.09
CA ARG A 9 17.80 -2.28 -3.89
C ARG A 9 18.08 -0.78 -3.93
N LYS A 10 18.54 -0.26 -5.07
CA LYS A 10 18.71 1.18 -5.29
C LYS A 10 17.38 1.91 -5.15
N GLN A 11 16.33 1.40 -5.79
CA GLN A 11 14.99 1.96 -5.70
C GLN A 11 14.49 2.00 -4.25
N TRP A 12 14.77 0.97 -3.44
CA TRP A 12 14.39 0.97 -2.03
C TRP A 12 14.98 2.17 -1.27
N PHE A 13 16.25 2.52 -1.52
CA PHE A 13 16.86 3.71 -0.92
C PHE A 13 16.18 5.02 -1.36
N GLU A 14 15.86 5.15 -2.65
CA GLU A 14 15.15 6.32 -3.20
C GLU A 14 13.75 6.47 -2.57
N LEU A 15 13.03 5.36 -2.38
CA LEU A 15 11.72 5.37 -1.73
C LEU A 15 11.81 5.69 -0.23
N ARG A 16 12.80 5.12 0.46
CA ARG A 16 13.09 5.43 1.86
C ARG A 16 13.32 6.91 2.04
N GLU A 17 14.22 7.50 1.26
CA GLU A 17 14.52 8.94 1.31
C GLU A 17 13.26 9.79 1.08
N ARG A 18 12.42 9.43 0.09
CA ARG A 18 11.19 10.17 -0.18
C ARG A 18 10.16 10.07 0.95
N MET A 19 10.12 8.95 1.66
CA MET A 19 9.17 8.72 2.76
C MET A 19 9.67 9.25 4.11
N MET A 20 10.98 9.45 4.27
CA MET A 20 11.53 10.10 5.47
C MET A 20 10.90 11.48 5.67
N GLY A 21 10.39 11.71 6.88
CA GLY A 21 9.72 12.97 7.26
C GLY A 21 8.26 13.10 6.79
N GLN A 22 7.77 12.21 5.92
CA GLN A 22 6.35 12.13 5.57
C GLN A 22 5.58 11.14 6.43
N VAL A 23 6.26 10.08 6.87
CA VAL A 23 5.70 9.02 7.72
C VAL A 23 6.58 8.80 8.94
N ASP A 24 6.09 8.00 9.88
CA ASP A 24 6.83 7.65 11.09
C ASP A 24 8.17 6.96 10.80
N SER A 25 9.20 7.28 11.59
CA SER A 25 10.55 6.74 11.40
C SER A 25 10.64 5.23 11.55
N HIS A 26 9.72 4.59 12.26
CA HIS A 26 9.66 3.14 12.41
C HIS A 26 8.81 2.45 11.34
N SER A 27 8.27 3.19 10.38
CA SER A 27 7.58 2.62 9.23
C SER A 27 8.54 1.74 8.42
N SER A 28 8.01 0.69 7.79
CA SER A 28 8.79 -0.21 6.96
C SER A 28 8.33 -0.21 5.52
N ILE A 29 9.29 -0.43 4.63
CA ILE A 29 9.08 -0.49 3.18
C ILE A 29 9.60 -1.82 2.67
N SER A 30 8.81 -2.45 1.81
CA SER A 30 9.25 -3.61 1.04
C SER A 30 9.07 -3.43 -0.45
N LEU A 31 9.93 -4.08 -1.23
CA LEU A 31 9.83 -4.24 -2.67
C LEU A 31 9.87 -5.72 -3.04
N ARG A 32 8.88 -6.21 -3.77
CA ARG A 32 8.84 -7.58 -4.29
C ARG A 32 10.00 -7.82 -5.24
N LEU A 33 10.61 -9.00 -5.14
CA LEU A 33 11.59 -9.49 -6.11
C LEU A 33 10.88 -10.31 -7.20
N PRO A 34 10.75 -9.80 -8.45
CA PRO A 34 10.06 -10.52 -9.51
C PRO A 34 10.74 -11.85 -9.84
N GLY A 35 9.95 -12.90 -10.05
CA GLY A 35 10.45 -14.24 -10.34
C GLY A 35 10.94 -15.00 -9.10
N GLU A 36 10.83 -14.39 -7.92
CA GLU A 36 11.21 -14.97 -6.64
C GLU A 36 10.04 -14.92 -5.64
N GLN A 37 10.09 -15.79 -4.63
CA GLN A 37 9.15 -15.77 -3.50
C GLN A 37 9.78 -14.96 -2.34
N GLY A 38 10.12 -13.70 -2.62
CA GLY A 38 10.80 -12.84 -1.65
C GLY A 38 10.72 -11.35 -1.98
N MET A 39 11.31 -10.57 -1.10
CA MET A 39 11.29 -9.11 -1.11
C MET A 39 12.60 -8.53 -0.57
N TRP A 40 12.91 -7.31 -0.98
CA TRP A 40 13.69 -6.39 -0.15
C TRP A 40 12.79 -5.80 0.92
N LEU A 41 13.22 -5.78 2.17
CA LEU A 41 12.48 -5.22 3.30
C LEU A 41 13.43 -4.50 4.26
N GLY A 42 12.98 -3.36 4.80
CA GLY A 42 13.65 -2.67 5.89
C GLY A 42 12.80 -1.51 6.42
N LYS A 43 13.20 -0.97 7.56
CA LYS A 43 12.63 0.23 8.16
C LYS A 43 13.24 1.51 7.58
N LEU A 44 12.58 2.63 7.79
CA LEU A 44 13.09 3.92 7.34
C LEU A 44 14.36 4.38 8.08
N ASP A 45 14.68 3.81 9.24
CA ASP A 45 15.92 4.06 9.98
C ASP A 45 17.02 3.02 9.68
N ASP A 46 16.71 1.94 8.96
CA ASP A 46 17.70 0.93 8.58
C ASP A 46 18.75 1.49 7.60
N LEU A 47 19.99 1.00 7.75
CA LEU A 47 21.11 1.35 6.88
C LEU A 47 21.01 0.71 5.49
N ALA A 48 20.29 -0.41 5.37
CA ALA A 48 20.08 -1.13 4.11
C ALA A 48 18.90 -2.11 4.23
N PRO A 49 18.21 -2.44 3.12
CA PRO A 49 17.20 -3.48 3.13
C PRO A 49 17.84 -4.86 3.20
N GLN A 50 17.07 -5.81 3.72
CA GLN A 50 17.40 -7.23 3.78
C GLN A 50 16.54 -8.01 2.79
N ALA A 51 17.10 -9.06 2.20
CA ALA A 51 16.35 -9.98 1.35
C ALA A 51 15.61 -10.97 2.26
N VAL A 52 14.28 -10.98 2.18
CA VAL A 52 13.42 -11.81 3.04
C VAL A 52 12.52 -12.68 2.15
N ALA A 53 12.41 -13.96 2.48
CA ALA A 53 11.52 -14.88 1.80
C ALA A 53 10.08 -14.73 2.31
N PHE A 54 9.08 -14.97 1.46
CA PHE A 54 7.67 -14.93 1.89
C PHE A 54 7.27 -16.06 2.85
N SER A 55 8.09 -17.10 2.94
CA SER A 55 7.90 -18.23 3.86
C SER A 55 8.54 -18.02 5.22
N ASP A 56 9.29 -16.94 5.42
CA ASP A 56 9.91 -16.64 6.71
C ASP A 56 8.80 -16.49 7.78
N SER A 57 8.98 -17.15 8.92
CA SER A 57 7.95 -17.33 9.94
C SER A 57 8.15 -16.43 11.17
N ALA A 58 8.98 -15.40 11.06
CA ALA A 58 9.15 -14.42 12.13
C ALA A 58 7.81 -13.77 12.51
N GLU A 59 7.45 -13.77 13.80
CA GLU A 59 6.18 -13.20 14.32
C GLU A 59 6.19 -11.66 14.40
N ASP A 60 6.72 -10.98 13.38
CA ASP A 60 6.84 -9.52 13.33
C ASP A 60 6.26 -8.92 12.04
N GLU A 61 6.54 -7.64 11.80
CA GLU A 61 6.14 -6.88 10.62
C GLU A 61 6.51 -7.56 9.27
N ARG A 62 7.57 -8.39 9.24
CA ARG A 62 7.96 -9.17 8.06
C ARG A 62 6.83 -10.10 7.63
N GLN A 63 6.13 -10.70 8.59
CA GLN A 63 5.02 -11.59 8.32
C GLN A 63 3.85 -10.84 7.68
N THR A 64 3.59 -9.60 8.08
CA THR A 64 2.53 -8.78 7.49
C THR A 64 2.85 -8.46 6.03
N HIS A 65 4.08 -8.02 5.72
CA HIS A 65 4.52 -7.81 4.34
C HIS A 65 4.39 -9.08 3.49
N ALA A 66 4.91 -10.21 3.99
CA ALA A 66 4.83 -11.50 3.29
C ALA A 66 3.38 -11.95 3.08
N ALA A 67 2.51 -11.78 4.08
CA ALA A 67 1.10 -12.13 3.99
C ALA A 67 0.36 -11.29 2.94
N ILE A 68 0.63 -9.99 2.84
CA ILE A 68 0.07 -9.14 1.78
C ILE A 68 0.51 -9.65 0.40
N TYR A 69 1.80 -9.91 0.16
CA TYR A 69 2.26 -10.42 -1.14
C TYR A 69 1.66 -11.78 -1.51
N ARG A 70 1.40 -12.65 -0.53
CA ARG A 70 0.73 -13.95 -0.76
C ARG A 70 -0.73 -13.78 -1.19
N VAL A 71 -1.44 -12.79 -0.64
CA VAL A 71 -2.84 -12.52 -0.96
C VAL A 71 -2.99 -11.69 -2.24
N ARG A 72 -2.03 -10.79 -2.51
CA ARG A 72 -2.08 -9.80 -3.58
C ARG A 72 -0.97 -10.01 -4.60
N ALA A 73 -1.28 -10.77 -5.65
CA ALA A 73 -0.34 -11.08 -6.72
C ALA A 73 0.08 -9.84 -7.55
N ASP A 74 -0.70 -8.76 -7.52
CA ASP A 74 -0.48 -7.50 -8.23
C ASP A 74 0.44 -6.51 -7.49
N VAL A 75 0.69 -6.73 -6.20
CA VAL A 75 1.45 -5.80 -5.36
C VAL A 75 2.95 -6.00 -5.57
N GLY A 76 3.64 -4.90 -5.81
CA GLY A 76 5.09 -4.82 -6.01
C GLY A 76 5.83 -4.06 -4.92
N ALA A 77 5.12 -3.23 -4.15
CA ALA A 77 5.67 -2.46 -3.06
C ALA A 77 4.64 -2.26 -1.95
N ILE A 78 5.11 -2.22 -0.71
CA ILE A 78 4.28 -2.05 0.48
C ILE A 78 4.99 -1.08 1.42
N LEU A 79 4.23 -0.16 1.99
CA LEU A 79 4.57 0.62 3.17
C LEU A 79 3.67 0.17 4.33
N ILE A 80 4.25 -0.21 5.47
CA ILE A 80 3.54 -0.38 6.73
C ILE A 80 3.92 0.78 7.64
N GLY A 81 2.92 1.46 8.18
CA GLY A 81 3.06 2.76 8.82
C GLY A 81 2.37 3.87 8.00
N GLY A 82 2.63 5.11 8.36
CA GLY A 82 1.97 6.25 7.72
C GLY A 82 2.25 7.57 8.43
N GLY A 83 1.72 8.63 7.82
CA GLY A 83 1.73 9.97 8.40
C GLY A 83 0.74 10.09 9.57
N ALA A 84 0.67 11.30 10.13
CA ALA A 84 -0.15 11.57 11.31
C ALA A 84 -1.63 11.27 11.05
N PHE A 85 -2.17 11.70 9.91
CA PHE A 85 -3.60 11.54 9.63
C PHE A 85 -3.97 10.13 9.18
N ALA A 86 -3.10 9.45 8.45
CA ALA A 86 -3.24 8.02 8.17
C ALA A 86 -3.34 7.21 9.47
N LYS A 87 -2.49 7.51 10.47
CA LYS A 87 -2.54 6.88 11.79
C LYS A 87 -3.83 7.23 12.55
N SER A 88 -4.21 8.51 12.58
CA SER A 88 -5.44 8.94 13.26
C SER A 88 -6.70 8.31 12.67
N LEU A 89 -6.69 7.86 11.40
CA LEU A 89 -7.84 7.18 10.79
C LEU A 89 -8.36 6.00 11.64
N VAL A 90 -7.47 5.33 12.38
CA VAL A 90 -7.80 4.23 13.29
C VAL A 90 -8.87 4.65 14.31
N ASP A 91 -8.72 5.85 14.88
CA ASP A 91 -9.67 6.42 15.86
C ASP A 91 -11.03 6.78 15.22
N PHE A 92 -11.08 6.87 13.89
CA PHE A 92 -12.28 7.13 13.10
C PHE A 92 -12.80 5.89 12.37
N GLY A 93 -12.47 4.70 12.87
CA GLY A 93 -12.98 3.41 12.40
C GLY A 93 -12.07 2.67 11.41
N GLY A 94 -10.91 3.23 11.05
CA GLY A 94 -9.89 2.57 10.25
C GLY A 94 -10.26 2.34 8.78
N VAL A 95 -11.34 2.95 8.29
CA VAL A 95 -11.79 2.84 6.89
C VAL A 95 -12.04 4.23 6.34
N LEU A 96 -11.37 4.54 5.22
CA LEU A 96 -11.57 5.79 4.51
C LEU A 96 -12.71 5.62 3.47
N PRO A 97 -13.84 6.34 3.59
CA PRO A 97 -14.86 6.34 2.55
C PRO A 97 -14.33 6.97 1.26
N ILE A 98 -14.90 6.62 0.10
CA ILE A 98 -14.51 7.21 -1.18
C ILE A 98 -15.09 8.62 -1.29
N LEU A 99 -14.25 9.62 -1.01
CA LEU A 99 -14.61 11.04 -1.04
C LEU A 99 -14.05 11.78 -2.26
N PHE A 100 -12.98 11.24 -2.87
CA PHE A 100 -12.27 11.85 -3.99
C PHE A 100 -12.13 10.88 -5.16
N ASP A 101 -12.14 11.39 -6.38
CA ASP A 101 -11.96 10.60 -7.60
C ASP A 101 -10.54 10.06 -7.73
N GLU A 102 -9.53 10.84 -7.35
CA GLU A 102 -8.13 10.39 -7.27
C GLU A 102 -7.96 9.24 -6.26
N GLN A 103 -8.65 9.31 -5.12
CA GLN A 103 -8.71 8.22 -4.15
C GLN A 103 -9.33 6.97 -4.80
N ALA A 104 -10.46 7.11 -5.48
CA ALA A 104 -11.10 5.99 -6.17
C ALA A 104 -10.19 5.39 -7.26
N ARG A 105 -9.36 6.20 -7.93
CA ARG A 105 -8.48 5.78 -9.02
C ARG A 105 -7.23 5.05 -8.54
N HIS A 106 -6.72 5.39 -7.35
CA HIS A 106 -5.41 4.94 -6.88
C HIS A 106 -5.47 4.05 -5.65
N ILE A 107 -6.35 4.37 -4.70
CA ILE A 107 -6.56 3.62 -3.47
C ILE A 107 -7.68 2.60 -3.63
N GLY A 108 -8.78 2.98 -4.29
CA GLY A 108 -9.96 2.13 -4.38
C GLY A 108 -10.61 1.89 -3.01
N HIS A 109 -11.44 0.86 -2.92
CA HIS A 109 -12.19 0.56 -1.70
C HIS A 109 -11.32 -0.12 -0.63
N MET A 110 -11.21 0.52 0.53
CA MET A 110 -10.67 -0.13 1.72
C MET A 110 -11.63 -1.19 2.25
N GLY A 111 -11.10 -2.34 2.64
CA GLY A 111 -11.84 -3.33 3.43
C GLY A 111 -11.93 -2.93 4.90
N SER A 112 -12.71 -3.67 5.67
CA SER A 112 -12.72 -3.52 7.13
C SER A 112 -11.34 -3.81 7.71
N PRO A 113 -10.93 -3.14 8.81
CA PRO A 113 -9.62 -3.35 9.42
C PRO A 113 -9.38 -4.82 9.78
N ALA A 114 -8.16 -5.29 9.54
CA ALA A 114 -7.70 -6.61 9.94
C ALA A 114 -7.13 -6.57 11.37
N SER A 115 -7.30 -7.67 12.07
CA SER A 115 -6.87 -7.90 13.45
C SER A 115 -6.79 -9.41 13.72
N ALA A 116 -6.33 -9.83 14.90
CA ALA A 116 -6.25 -11.25 15.26
C ALA A 116 -7.56 -12.03 15.03
N ASP A 117 -8.72 -11.40 15.23
CA ASP A 117 -10.06 -11.97 14.99
C ASP A 117 -10.59 -11.78 13.56
N ARG A 118 -9.93 -10.96 12.74
CA ARG A 118 -10.34 -10.63 11.37
C ARG A 118 -9.20 -10.85 10.38
N PRO A 119 -9.23 -11.93 9.59
CA PRO A 119 -8.15 -12.29 8.71
C PRO A 119 -7.76 -11.18 7.74
N LEU A 120 -6.45 -10.98 7.55
CA LEU A 120 -5.89 -10.04 6.57
C LEU A 120 -6.54 -10.14 5.18
N ALA A 121 -6.78 -11.37 4.72
CA ALA A 121 -7.41 -11.60 3.43
C ALA A 121 -8.74 -10.86 3.30
N HIS A 122 -9.52 -10.77 4.38
CA HIS A 122 -10.79 -10.05 4.39
C HIS A 122 -10.60 -8.54 4.16
N ALA A 123 -9.63 -7.91 4.83
CA ALA A 123 -9.31 -6.50 4.66
C ALA A 123 -8.85 -6.18 3.22
N LEU A 124 -8.27 -7.16 2.52
CA LEU A 124 -7.74 -7.01 1.16
C LEU A 124 -8.69 -7.50 0.05
N THR A 125 -9.81 -8.16 0.39
CA THR A 125 -10.75 -8.76 -0.59
C THR A 125 -11.27 -7.78 -1.64
N ARG A 126 -11.43 -6.51 -1.28
CA ARG A 126 -11.97 -5.48 -2.17
C ARG A 126 -10.95 -4.93 -3.17
N GLY A 127 -9.70 -5.38 -3.09
CA GLY A 127 -8.61 -4.95 -3.99
C GLY A 127 -8.06 -3.56 -3.70
N GLY A 128 -8.50 -2.89 -2.62
CA GLY A 128 -7.98 -1.56 -2.28
C GLY A 128 -6.47 -1.57 -2.00
N ASN A 129 -5.80 -0.46 -2.32
CA ASN A 129 -4.37 -0.24 -2.10
C ASN A 129 -4.04 0.45 -0.78
N ALA A 130 -5.01 0.52 0.13
CA ALA A 130 -4.79 0.84 1.53
C ALA A 130 -5.63 -0.07 2.44
N ALA A 131 -5.12 -0.37 3.61
CA ALA A 131 -5.80 -1.11 4.67
C ALA A 131 -5.30 -0.65 6.04
N VAL A 132 -6.02 -1.03 7.09
CA VAL A 132 -5.51 -0.96 8.48
C VAL A 132 -5.37 -2.39 8.98
N ILE A 133 -4.19 -2.73 9.48
CA ILE A 133 -3.82 -4.07 9.96
C ILE A 133 -3.25 -3.91 11.35
N ASP A 134 -3.89 -4.53 12.36
CA ASP A 134 -3.49 -4.44 13.76
C ASP A 134 -3.32 -2.98 14.24
N GLY A 135 -4.21 -2.09 13.77
CA GLY A 135 -4.17 -0.67 14.08
C GLY A 135 -3.07 0.13 13.37
N ILE A 136 -2.33 -0.49 12.45
CA ILE A 136 -1.27 0.17 11.67
C ILE A 136 -1.74 0.30 10.21
N PRO A 137 -1.65 1.50 9.60
CA PRO A 137 -1.94 1.66 8.19
C PRO A 137 -0.96 0.86 7.33
N ALA A 138 -1.48 0.27 6.25
CA ALA A 138 -0.68 -0.37 5.22
C ALA A 138 -1.10 0.16 3.85
N VAL A 139 -0.12 0.61 3.06
CA VAL A 139 -0.33 1.15 1.73
C VAL A 139 0.44 0.31 0.72
N MET A 140 -0.23 -0.03 -0.37
CA MET A 140 0.27 -0.91 -1.42
C MET A 140 0.43 -0.16 -2.73
N GLY A 141 1.31 -0.66 -3.58
CA GLY A 141 1.41 -0.23 -4.97
C GLY A 141 1.89 -1.36 -5.87
N THR A 142 1.51 -1.30 -7.13
CA THR A 142 2.02 -2.22 -8.17
C THR A 142 3.52 -2.05 -8.41
N THR A 143 4.06 -0.87 -8.05
CA THR A 143 5.48 -0.53 -8.04
C THR A 143 5.81 0.36 -6.84
N GLY A 144 7.10 0.56 -6.55
CA GLY A 144 7.56 1.50 -5.52
C GLY A 144 7.02 2.92 -5.67
N PRO A 145 7.19 3.58 -6.83
CA PRO A 145 6.64 4.91 -7.09
C PRO A 145 5.11 4.97 -6.93
N ARG A 146 4.39 3.92 -7.32
CA ARG A 146 2.93 3.84 -7.12
C ARG A 146 2.56 3.73 -5.64
N MET A 147 3.31 2.95 -4.85
CA MET A 147 3.10 2.87 -3.41
C MET A 147 3.28 4.25 -2.76
N VAL A 148 4.33 4.99 -3.14
CA VAL A 148 4.58 6.33 -2.60
C VAL A 148 3.46 7.32 -2.97
N LEU A 149 3.05 7.35 -4.24
CA LEU A 149 1.90 8.15 -4.66
C LEU A 149 0.65 7.79 -3.85
N ASN A 150 0.39 6.50 -3.66
CA ASN A 150 -0.74 6.02 -2.89
C ASN A 150 -0.63 6.47 -1.42
N ALA A 151 0.56 6.46 -0.82
CA ALA A 151 0.77 6.90 0.56
C ALA A 151 0.50 8.41 0.71
N GLU A 152 1.01 9.22 -0.21
CA GLU A 152 0.78 10.68 -0.25
C GLU A 152 -0.71 11.00 -0.44
N LEU A 153 -1.40 10.29 -1.34
CA LEU A 153 -2.84 10.45 -1.55
C LEU A 153 -3.65 9.99 -0.33
N PHE A 154 -3.28 8.86 0.25
CA PHE A 154 -3.95 8.32 1.43
C PHE A 154 -3.85 9.28 2.61
N GLU A 155 -2.67 9.85 2.88
CA GLU A 155 -2.49 10.85 3.94
C GLU A 155 -3.36 12.10 3.72
N LYS A 156 -3.40 12.62 2.48
CA LYS A 156 -4.25 13.79 2.14
C LYS A 156 -5.73 13.50 2.34
N CYS A 157 -6.20 12.34 1.87
CA CYS A 157 -7.60 11.96 1.99
C CYS A 157 -7.97 11.67 3.45
N ALA A 158 -7.09 10.99 4.19
CA ALA A 158 -7.26 10.74 5.63
C ALA A 158 -7.32 12.05 6.41
N LYS A 159 -6.49 13.04 6.08
CA LYS A 159 -6.55 14.38 6.68
C LYS A 159 -7.90 15.05 6.46
N ALA A 160 -8.37 15.09 5.21
CA ALA A 160 -9.66 15.69 4.91
C ALA A 160 -10.82 14.99 5.64
N TYR A 161 -10.82 13.65 5.62
CA TYR A 161 -11.85 12.84 6.28
C TYR A 161 -11.85 13.01 7.80
N THR A 162 -10.71 12.83 8.46
CA THR A 162 -10.62 12.85 9.92
C THR A 162 -10.95 14.23 10.49
N LEU A 163 -10.49 15.31 9.85
CA LEU A 163 -10.86 16.68 10.23
C LEU A 163 -12.36 16.94 10.06
N ALA A 164 -12.93 16.59 8.90
CA ALA A 164 -14.36 16.79 8.67
C ALA A 164 -15.21 15.98 9.64
N LYS A 165 -14.82 14.73 9.92
CA LYS A 165 -15.53 13.86 10.86
C LYS A 165 -15.43 14.37 12.29
N ALA A 166 -14.27 14.84 12.72
CA ALA A 166 -14.06 15.44 14.04
C ALA A 166 -14.90 16.72 14.25
N CYS A 167 -15.10 17.52 13.18
CA CYS A 167 -15.94 18.71 13.22
C CYS A 167 -17.45 18.42 13.09
N GLY A 168 -17.88 17.16 12.95
CA GLY A 168 -19.28 16.80 12.75
C GLY A 168 -19.84 17.19 11.38
N THR A 169 -18.97 17.48 10.40
CA THR A 169 -19.37 17.90 9.06
C THR A 169 -20.04 16.76 8.29
N HIS A 170 -21.14 17.06 7.59
CA HIS A 170 -21.75 16.11 6.67
C HIS A 170 -20.84 15.87 5.46
N LEU A 171 -20.46 14.61 5.25
CA LEU A 171 -19.61 14.19 4.14
C LEU A 171 -20.47 13.71 2.97
N THR A 172 -20.23 14.27 1.79
CA THR A 172 -20.86 13.80 0.55
C THR A 172 -19.93 12.77 -0.10
N LEU A 173 -20.45 11.56 -0.31
CA LEU A 173 -19.71 10.50 -0.99
C LEU A 173 -19.64 10.77 -2.50
N LEU A 174 -18.59 10.26 -3.13
CA LEU A 174 -18.47 10.29 -4.58
C LEU A 174 -19.62 9.47 -5.23
N PRO A 175 -20.26 9.96 -6.31
CA PRO A 175 -21.30 9.19 -6.99
C PRO A 175 -20.78 7.84 -7.48
N TRP A 176 -21.59 6.79 -7.33
CA TRP A 176 -21.18 5.40 -7.58
C TRP A 176 -20.61 5.17 -9.00
N TRP A 177 -21.11 5.89 -10.01
CA TRP A 177 -20.64 5.76 -11.39
C TRP A 177 -19.24 6.33 -11.59
N VAL A 178 -18.87 7.40 -10.88
CA VAL A 178 -17.50 7.95 -10.88
C VAL A 178 -16.56 6.92 -10.26
N VAL A 179 -16.96 6.35 -9.12
CA VAL A 179 -16.21 5.31 -8.42
C VAL A 179 -16.01 4.09 -9.32
N MET A 180 -17.03 3.67 -10.06
CA MET A 180 -16.96 2.55 -10.99
C MET A 180 -15.94 2.80 -12.11
N VAL A 181 -15.98 3.97 -12.75
CA VAL A 181 -15.05 4.31 -13.84
C VAL A 181 -13.61 4.40 -13.34
N ALA A 182 -13.39 5.05 -12.20
CA ALA A 182 -12.07 5.19 -11.59
C ALA A 182 -11.47 3.83 -11.17
N ASN A 183 -12.25 3.00 -10.45
CA ASN A 183 -11.84 1.65 -10.07
C ASN A 183 -11.59 0.75 -11.28
N GLY A 184 -12.36 0.90 -12.37
CA GLY A 184 -12.15 0.12 -13.58
C GLY A 184 -10.77 0.34 -14.22
N ARG A 185 -10.19 1.53 -14.07
CA ARG A 185 -8.79 1.79 -14.47
C ARG A 185 -7.80 1.15 -13.51
N LEU A 186 -8.07 1.24 -12.20
CA LEU A 186 -7.24 0.62 -11.17
C LEU A 186 -7.12 -0.90 -11.37
N MET A 187 -8.24 -1.59 -11.53
CA MET A 187 -8.30 -3.03 -11.75
C MET A 187 -7.51 -3.49 -12.98
N LYS A 188 -7.47 -2.66 -14.05
CA LYS A 188 -6.68 -2.96 -15.25
C LYS A 188 -5.17 -2.89 -14.97
N ASP A 189 -4.75 -1.88 -14.22
CA ASP A 189 -3.34 -1.71 -13.83
C ASP A 189 -2.89 -2.87 -12.92
N GLU A 190 -3.71 -3.24 -11.93
CA GLU A 190 -3.45 -4.35 -11.00
C GLU A 190 -3.39 -5.70 -11.74
N LYS A 191 -4.34 -5.96 -12.65
CA LYS A 191 -4.33 -7.18 -13.47
C LYS A 191 -3.06 -7.27 -14.33
N ARG A 192 -2.64 -6.15 -14.92
CA ARG A 192 -1.41 -6.09 -15.71
C ARG A 192 -0.18 -6.32 -14.83
N ALA A 193 -0.14 -5.74 -13.64
CA ALA A 193 0.95 -5.92 -12.70
C ALA A 193 1.08 -7.38 -12.25
N ALA A 194 -0.04 -8.03 -11.92
CA ALA A 194 -0.08 -9.45 -11.58
C ALA A 194 0.49 -10.33 -12.72
N GLN A 195 0.14 -10.03 -13.97
CA GLN A 195 0.69 -10.72 -15.14
C GLN A 195 2.22 -10.53 -15.25
N CYS A 196 2.71 -9.29 -15.10
CA CYS A 196 4.15 -9.03 -15.12
C CYS A 196 4.89 -9.80 -14.01
N PHE A 197 4.37 -9.82 -12.78
CA PHE A 197 4.99 -10.57 -11.69
C PHE A 197 4.96 -12.09 -11.90
N ALA A 198 3.88 -12.62 -12.48
CA ALA A 198 3.82 -14.02 -12.88
C ALA A 198 4.88 -14.40 -13.93
N GLU A 199 5.24 -13.45 -14.81
CA GLU A 199 6.32 -13.59 -15.78
C GLU A 199 7.72 -13.25 -15.23
N GLY A 200 7.83 -12.92 -13.93
CA GLY A 200 9.09 -12.52 -13.31
C GLY A 200 9.63 -11.16 -13.77
N LYS A 201 8.75 -10.25 -14.19
CA LYS A 201 9.08 -8.92 -14.70
C LYS A 201 8.57 -7.83 -13.76
N ILE A 202 9.22 -6.66 -13.78
CA ILE A 202 8.71 -5.46 -13.13
C ILE A 202 7.57 -4.89 -13.99
N PRO A 203 6.39 -4.57 -13.42
CA PRO A 203 5.33 -3.88 -14.13
C PRO A 203 5.82 -2.54 -14.69
N PRO A 204 5.44 -2.17 -15.92
CA PRO A 204 5.82 -0.87 -16.47
C PRO A 204 5.15 0.26 -15.68
N GLU A 205 5.93 1.31 -15.40
CA GLU A 205 5.39 2.54 -14.84
C GLU A 205 4.42 3.17 -15.84
N THR A 206 3.14 3.23 -15.47
CA THR A 206 2.14 3.89 -16.30
C THR A 206 2.27 5.39 -16.06
N ARG A 207 3.02 6.10 -16.91
CA ARG A 207 3.09 7.57 -16.93
C ARG A 207 1.82 8.14 -17.55
N GLY A 208 0.69 7.98 -16.88
CA GLY A 208 -0.59 8.50 -17.34
C GLY A 208 -1.32 9.20 -16.20
N TYR A 209 -1.19 10.52 -16.18
CA TYR A 209 -2.27 11.42 -15.78
C TYR A 209 -2.87 11.96 -17.07
#